data_AF-A0A9E0UQ89-F1
#
_entry.id   AF-A0A9E0UQ89-F1
#
_cell.length_a   1.000
_cell.length_b   1.000
_cell.length_c   1.000
_cell.angle_alpha   90.00
_cell.angle_beta   90.00
_cell.angle_gamma   90.00
#
_symmetry.space_group_name_H-M   'P 1'
#
loop_
_entity.id
_entity.type
_entity.pdbx_description
1 polymer ?
#
loop_
_entity_poly.entity_id
_entity_poly.type
_entity_poly.pdbx_seq_one_letter_code
_entity_poly.pdbx_strand_id
1 'polypeptide(L)' 'MRKKRLSTIKKEIARANPKKTGWYAAIEKNSGSYRLGRTLISSYKNARAVLKVDTFNFYKIGVDPI' A
#
# COMPACT_ATOMS: atom_id res chain seq x y z
N MET A 1 -0.87 -6.57 -20.36
CA MET A 1 -1.55 -6.59 -19.04
C MET A 1 -2.18 -5.23 -18.77
N ARG A 2 -3.50 -5.14 -18.56
CA ARG A 2 -4.17 -3.88 -18.19
C ARG A 2 -3.74 -3.47 -16.78
N LYS A 3 -3.12 -2.30 -16.62
CA LYS A 3 -2.82 -1.73 -15.29
C LYS A 3 -4.13 -1.58 -14.51
N LYS A 4 -4.31 -2.36 -13.44
CA LYS A 4 -5.43 -2.17 -12.51
C LYS A 4 -5.32 -0.77 -11.91
N ARG A 5 -6.42 -0.02 -11.91
CA ARG A 5 -6.46 1.32 -11.28
C ARG A 5 -6.15 1.17 -9.78
N LEU A 6 -5.28 2.02 -9.26
CA LEU A 6 -4.86 2.00 -7.85
C LEU A 6 -6.06 2.05 -6.88
N SER A 7 -7.13 2.76 -7.25
CA SER A 7 -8.37 2.82 -6.48
C SER A 7 -9.06 1.46 -6.35
N THR A 8 -9.06 0.64 -7.40
CA THR A 8 -9.59 -0.72 -7.36
C THR A 8 -8.76 -1.60 -6.42
N ILE A 9 -7.44 -1.48 -6.49
CA ILE A 9 -6.52 -2.25 -5.61
C ILE A 9 -6.73 -1.86 -4.14
N LYS A 10 -6.87 -0.56 -3.83
CA LYS A 10 -7.16 -0.09 -2.46
C LYS A 10 -8.46 -0.70 -1.91
N LYS A 11 -9.53 -0.72 -2.73
CA LYS A 11 -10.82 -1.32 -2.36
C LYS A 11 -10.71 -2.84 -2.16
N GLU A 12 -10.01 -3.54 -3.05
CA GLU A 12 -9.74 -4.99 -2.92
C GLU A 12 -8.98 -5.30 -1.62
N ILE A 13 -7.93 -4.53 -1.32
CA ILE A 13 -7.13 -4.68 -0.08
C ILE A 13 -8.00 -4.49 1.16
N ALA A 14 -8.80 -3.42 1.21
CA ALA A 14 -9.67 -3.15 2.34
C ALA A 14 -10.73 -4.25 2.53
N ARG A 15 -11.36 -4.70 1.43
CA ARG A 15 -12.36 -5.77 1.46
C ARG A 15 -11.79 -7.11 1.89
N ALA A 16 -10.59 -7.44 1.44
CA ALA A 16 -9.90 -8.69 1.80
C ALA A 16 -9.31 -8.66 3.23
N ASN A 17 -9.15 -7.48 3.83
CA ASN A 17 -8.49 -7.32 5.13
C ASN A 17 -9.31 -6.45 6.12
N PRO A 18 -10.56 -6.81 6.43
CA PRO A 18 -11.43 -5.99 7.29
C PRO A 18 -10.90 -5.81 8.72
N LYS A 19 -10.11 -6.76 9.23
CA LYS A 19 -9.48 -6.70 10.57
C LYS A 19 -8.16 -5.89 10.60
N LYS A 20 -7.72 -5.36 9.46
CA LYS A 20 -6.45 -4.63 9.33
C LYS A 20 -6.65 -3.14 9.10
N THR A 21 -7.79 -2.59 9.53
CA THR A 21 -7.98 -1.13 9.62
C THR A 21 -6.83 -0.48 10.37
N GLY A 22 -6.30 0.61 9.81
CA GLY A 22 -5.13 1.32 10.34
C GLY A 22 -3.77 0.75 9.93
N TRP A 23 -3.71 -0.43 9.32
CA TRP A 23 -2.46 -0.96 8.74
C TRP A 23 -2.11 -0.25 7.45
N TYR A 24 -0.83 -0.35 7.06
CA TYR A 24 -0.34 0.18 5.80
C TYR A 24 -0.20 -0.91 4.75
N ALA A 25 -0.55 -0.57 3.52
CA ALA A 25 -0.30 -1.35 2.32
C ALA A 25 0.72 -0.63 1.44
N ALA A 26 1.78 -1.33 1.05
CA ALA A 26 2.71 -0.92 0.00
C ALA A 26 2.29 -1.60 -1.29
N ILE A 27 1.84 -0.82 -2.28
CA ILE A 27 1.31 -1.31 -3.56
C ILE A 27 2.31 -1.00 -4.65
N GLU A 28 2.82 -2.00 -5.36
CA GLU A 28 3.74 -1.80 -6.47
C GLU A 28 3.03 -1.14 -7.65
N LYS A 29 3.58 -0.04 -8.18
CA LYS A 29 2.97 0.80 -9.22
C LYS A 29 2.80 0.07 -10.56
N ASN A 30 3.68 -0.87 -10.86
CA ASN A 30 3.71 -1.55 -12.16
C ASN A 30 2.86 -2.83 -12.18
N SER A 31 2.93 -3.65 -11.13
CA SER A 31 2.24 -4.94 -11.05
C SER A 31 0.89 -4.86 -10.32
N GLY A 32 0.74 -3.90 -9.40
CA GLY A 32 -0.38 -3.84 -8.47
C GLY A 32 -0.28 -4.83 -7.29
N SER A 33 0.79 -5.61 -7.20
CA SER A 33 1.08 -6.47 -6.04
C SER A 33 1.25 -5.64 -4.78
N TYR A 34 0.85 -6.18 -3.63
CA TYR A 34 0.90 -5.43 -2.38
C TYR A 34 1.43 -6.23 -1.19
N ARG A 35 1.99 -5.51 -0.22
CA ARG A 35 2.41 -6.03 1.09
C ARG A 35 1.77 -5.22 2.21
N LEU A 36 1.46 -5.89 3.33
CA LEU A 36 0.78 -5.28 4.48
C LEU A 36 1.69 -5.24 5.71
N GLY A 37 1.57 -4.19 6.53
CA GLY A 37 2.33 -4.05 7.76
C GLY A 37 1.85 -2.89 8.62
N ARG A 38 1.94 -3.03 9.95
CA ARG A 38 1.53 -1.99 10.92
C ARG A 38 2.50 -0.80 10.96
N THR A 39 3.79 -1.07 10.83
CA THR A 39 4.89 -0.08 10.92
C THR A 39 5.58 0.14 9.57
N LEU A 40 4.88 -0.21 8.48
CA LEU A 40 5.45 -0.18 7.14
C LEU A 40 6.01 1.21 6.84
N ILE A 41 5.33 2.31 7.21
CA ILE A 41 5.83 3.68 7.04
C ILE A 41 7.14 3.97 7.78
N SER A 42 7.31 3.52 9.02
CA SER A 42 8.52 3.80 9.82
C SER A 42 9.73 3.05 9.27
N SER A 43 9.53 1.78 8.92
CA SER A 43 10.53 0.99 8.19
C SER A 43 10.78 1.56 6.78
N TYR A 44 9.79 2.22 6.17
CA TYR A 44 9.91 2.80 4.83
C TYR A 44 10.55 4.19 4.79
N LYS A 45 10.42 5.02 5.84
CA LYS A 45 11.18 6.29 5.95
C LYS A 45 12.68 6.02 5.94
N ASN A 46 13.12 4.96 6.64
CA ASN A 46 14.49 4.46 6.55
C ASN A 46 14.78 3.82 5.18
N ALA A 47 13.84 3.06 4.60
CA ALA A 47 14.01 2.49 3.26
C ALA A 47 14.08 3.56 2.14
N ARG A 48 13.56 4.77 2.35
CA ARG A 48 13.66 5.89 1.40
C ARG A 48 15.11 6.28 1.11
N ALA A 49 16.01 6.00 2.04
CA ALA A 49 17.45 6.17 1.85
C ALA A 49 18.13 4.99 1.13
N VAL A 50 17.46 3.83 1.00
CA VAL A 50 18.10 2.57 0.59
C VAL A 50 17.50 1.96 -0.70
N LEU A 51 16.18 2.07 -0.97
CA LEU A 51 15.54 1.33 -2.07
C LEU A 51 14.33 2.05 -2.70
N LYS A 52 14.40 2.29 -4.03
CA LYS A 52 13.32 2.34 -5.04
C LYS A 52 11.91 2.74 -4.56
N VAL A 53 11.78 3.83 -3.81
CA VAL A 53 10.47 4.31 -3.33
C VAL A 53 9.55 4.75 -4.47
N ASP A 54 10.12 5.11 -5.62
CA ASP A 54 9.35 5.45 -6.81
C ASP A 54 8.53 4.29 -7.38
N THR A 55 8.76 3.04 -6.97
CA THR A 55 7.99 1.89 -7.48
C THR A 55 6.77 1.55 -6.64
N PHE A 56 6.54 2.17 -5.48
CA PHE A 56 5.41 1.81 -4.60
C PHE A 56 4.50 3.00 -4.26
N ASN A 57 3.20 2.73 -4.15
CA ASN A 57 2.17 3.62 -3.61
C ASN A 57 1.77 3.14 -2.22
N PHE A 58 1.70 4.07 -1.26
CA PHE A 58 1.30 3.76 0.11
C PHE A 58 -0.16 4.07 0.34
N TYR A 59 -0.83 3.19 1.05
CA TYR A 59 -2.23 3.32 1.40
C TYR A 59 -2.45 2.86 2.84
N LYS A 60 -3.16 3.65 3.64
CA LYS A 60 -3.61 3.25 4.98
C LYS A 60 -5.00 2.63 4.86
N ILE A 61 -5.16 1.38 5.29
CA ILE A 61 -6.39 0.63 5.10
C ILE A 61 -7.48 1.17 6.01
N GLY A 62 -8.65 1.45 5.44
CA GLY A 62 -9.85 1.84 6.18
C GLY A 62 -9.74 3.20 6.89
N VAL A 63 -8.69 3.96 6.59
CA VAL A 63 -8.56 5.37 6.97
C VAL A 63 -8.53 6.11 5.65
N ASP A 64 -9.68 6.62 5.22
CA ASP A 64 -9.72 7.54 4.08
C ASP A 64 -8.76 8.71 4.37
N PRO A 65 -7.93 9.12 3.40
CA PRO A 65 -7.19 10.36 3.53
C PRO A 65 -8.21 11.49 3.63
N ILE A 66 -8.20 12.21 4.76
CA ILE A 66 -8.70 13.59 4.81
C ILE A 66 -7.89 14.42 3.81
#